data_AF-A0A8T1R5V1-F1
#
_entry.id   AF-A0A8T1R5V1-F1
#
_cell.length_a   1.000
_cell.length_b   1.000
_cell.length_c   1.000
_cell.angle_alpha   90.00
_cell.angle_beta   90.00
_cell.angle_gamma   90.00
#
_symmetry.space_group_name_H-M   'P 1'
#
loop_
_entity.id
_entity.type
_entity.pdbx_description
1 polymer ?
#
loop_
_entity_poly.entity_id
_entity_poly.type
_entity_poly.pdbx_seq_one_letter_code
_entity_poly.pdbx_strand_id
1 'polypeptide(L)'
;MALLENQSSKVSFFKKQRRSICSRVREPSKSIVEMASYLWRKYADYLYTKWEKTLLWDMIDPYRRPKSFKPLVTIYIAAFYTGVIGSAITEQLYKEKYWEDHPGEAVPLMRPKFYYGPWKVLKGDVLPPNQ
;
A
#
# COMPACT_ATOMS: atom_id res chain seq x y z
N MET A 1 -52.00 29.04 44.98
CA MET A 1 -51.41 27.98 45.84
C MET A 1 -51.49 26.56 45.24
N ALA A 2 -51.91 26.35 43.98
CA ALA A 2 -51.99 25.00 43.38
C ALA A 2 -50.79 24.62 42.46
N LEU A 3 -49.83 25.53 42.26
CA LEU A 3 -48.70 25.33 41.34
C LEU A 3 -47.42 24.76 41.98
N LEU A 4 -47.34 24.68 43.32
CA LEU A 4 -46.13 24.20 44.01
C LEU A 4 -46.14 22.70 44.34
N GLU A 5 -47.30 22.03 44.40
CA GLU A 5 -47.34 20.58 44.65
C GLU A 5 -47.01 19.73 43.43
N ASN A 6 -47.25 20.24 42.21
CA ASN A 6 -47.05 19.45 40.98
C ASN A 6 -45.55 19.30 40.59
N GLN A 7 -44.69 20.19 41.09
CA GLN A 7 -43.24 20.12 40.87
C GLN A 7 -42.56 19.07 41.77
N SER A 8 -43.05 18.88 43.01
CA SER A 8 -42.46 17.93 43.96
C SER A 8 -42.63 16.47 43.51
N SER A 9 -43.81 16.14 42.95
CA SER A 9 -44.16 14.78 42.54
C SER A 9 -43.40 14.30 41.29
N LYS A 10 -42.97 15.20 40.41
CA LYS A 10 -42.17 14.84 39.21
C LYS A 10 -40.71 14.57 39.55
N VAL A 11 -40.15 15.30 40.52
CA VAL A 11 -38.76 15.11 40.99
C VAL A 11 -38.58 13.77 41.70
N SER A 12 -39.58 13.34 42.47
CA SER A 12 -39.57 12.04 43.14
C SER A 12 -39.69 10.86 42.17
N PHE A 13 -40.50 10.99 41.11
CA PHE A 13 -40.62 9.97 40.06
C PHE A 13 -39.32 9.85 39.22
N PHE A 14 -38.70 10.97 38.84
CA PHE A 14 -37.43 10.97 38.10
C PHE A 14 -36.26 10.40 38.92
N LYS A 15 -36.23 10.67 40.24
CA LYS A 15 -35.26 10.05 41.17
C LYS A 15 -35.47 8.54 41.30
N LYS A 16 -36.71 8.06 41.23
CA LYS A 16 -37.03 6.62 41.30
C LYS A 16 -36.65 5.90 40.00
N GLN A 17 -36.87 6.53 38.84
CA GLN A 17 -36.48 5.99 37.53
C GLN A 17 -34.95 5.90 37.36
N ARG A 18 -34.17 6.89 37.84
CA ARG A 18 -32.69 6.86 37.81
C ARG A 18 -32.07 5.79 38.71
N ARG A 19 -32.73 5.40 39.81
CA ARG A 19 -32.23 4.31 40.68
C ARG A 19 -32.41 2.93 40.05
N SER A 20 -33.36 2.77 39.14
CA SER A 20 -33.64 1.47 38.47
C SER A 20 -32.61 1.13 37.37
N ILE A 21 -32.05 2.14 36.69
CA ILE A 21 -31.12 1.94 35.56
C ILE A 21 -29.65 1.85 36.03
N CYS A 22 -29.35 2.32 37.25
CA CYS A 22 -27.97 2.45 37.74
C CYS A 22 -27.43 1.21 38.51
N SER A 23 -28.19 0.11 38.59
CA SER A 23 -27.80 -1.08 39.38
C SER A 23 -27.34 -2.28 38.54
N ARG A 24 -27.14 -2.11 37.23
CA ARG A 24 -26.61 -3.17 36.35
C ARG A 24 -25.26 -2.81 35.72
N VAL A 25 -24.39 -2.18 36.49
CA VAL A 25 -22.94 -2.25 36.22
C VAL A 25 -22.52 -3.64 36.66
N ARG A 26 -22.44 -4.57 35.71
CA ARG A 26 -21.89 -5.91 35.94
C ARG A 26 -20.45 -5.72 36.36
N GLU A 27 -20.15 -5.87 37.65
CA GLU A 27 -18.78 -5.88 38.13
C GLU A 27 -18.01 -6.92 37.30
N PRO A 28 -16.94 -6.51 36.60
CA PRO A 28 -16.12 -7.47 35.89
C PRO A 28 -15.57 -8.44 36.93
N SER A 29 -15.71 -9.75 36.70
CA SER A 29 -15.15 -10.75 37.62
C SER A 29 -13.66 -10.45 37.82
N LYS A 30 -13.17 -10.55 39.06
CA LYS A 30 -11.77 -10.23 39.42
C LYS A 30 -10.76 -10.90 38.47
N SER A 31 -11.08 -12.12 38.00
CA SER A 31 -10.32 -12.86 37.00
C SER A 31 -10.22 -12.17 35.63
N ILE A 32 -11.25 -11.48 35.14
CA ILE A 32 -11.22 -10.76 33.85
C ILE A 32 -10.29 -9.53 33.96
N VAL A 33 -10.33 -8.83 35.10
CA VAL A 33 -9.45 -7.66 35.33
C VAL A 33 -7.98 -8.10 35.43
N GLU A 34 -7.71 -9.23 36.07
CA GLU A 34 -6.36 -9.83 36.12
C GLU A 34 -5.89 -10.28 34.73
N MET A 35 -6.72 -10.98 33.96
CA MET A 35 -6.38 -11.44 32.62
C MET A 35 -6.18 -10.27 31.64
N ALA A 36 -7.01 -9.23 31.72
CA ALA A 36 -6.84 -8.02 30.92
C ALA A 36 -5.56 -7.27 31.28
N SER A 37 -5.23 -7.17 32.57
CA SER A 37 -3.98 -6.54 33.03
C SER A 37 -2.74 -7.34 32.62
N TYR A 38 -2.82 -8.68 32.64
CA TYR A 38 -1.75 -9.55 32.18
C TYR A 38 -1.53 -9.42 30.65
N LEU A 39 -2.61 -9.43 29.88
CA LEU A 39 -2.57 -9.21 28.43
C LEU A 39 -2.00 -7.83 28.09
N TRP A 40 -2.41 -6.80 28.84
CA TRP A 40 -1.90 -5.43 28.65
C TRP A 40 -0.41 -5.33 28.96
N ARG A 41 0.06 -5.95 30.05
CA ARG A 41 1.48 -6.03 30.38
C ARG A 41 2.27 -6.76 29.29
N LYS A 42 1.78 -7.92 28.83
CA LYS A 42 2.43 -8.70 27.76
C LYS A 42 2.48 -7.94 26.43
N TYR A 43 1.43 -7.21 26.10
CA TYR A 43 1.39 -6.36 24.92
C TYR A 43 2.37 -5.20 25.03
N ALA A 44 2.43 -4.53 26.18
CA ALA A 44 3.38 -3.46 26.43
C ALA A 44 4.83 -3.95 26.35
N ASP A 45 5.14 -5.10 26.97
CA ASP A 45 6.47 -5.73 26.91
C ASP A 45 6.83 -6.13 25.46
N TYR A 46 5.87 -6.64 24.70
CA TYR A 46 6.08 -7.00 23.29
C TYR A 46 6.37 -5.77 22.42
N LEU A 47 5.62 -4.68 22.62
CA LEU A 47 5.86 -3.41 21.92
C LEU A 47 7.23 -2.83 22.28
N TYR A 48 7.59 -2.82 23.57
CA TYR A 48 8.89 -2.32 24.04
C TYR A 48 10.05 -3.11 23.43
N THR A 49 9.99 -4.44 23.50
CA THR A 49 11.05 -5.30 22.95
C THR A 49 11.13 -5.24 21.42
N LYS A 50 10.00 -5.02 20.73
CA LYS A 50 9.99 -4.73 19.28
C LYS A 50 10.67 -3.41 18.98
N TRP A 51 10.35 -2.37 19.75
CA TRP A 51 10.87 -1.01 19.54
C TRP A 51 12.37 -0.92 19.83
N GLU A 52 12.85 -1.52 20.91
CA GLU A 52 14.28 -1.64 21.21
C GLU A 52 15.03 -2.35 20.09
N LYS A 53 14.49 -3.44 19.57
CA LYS A 53 15.09 -4.14 18.42
C LYS A 53 15.18 -3.24 17.19
N THR A 54 14.11 -2.50 16.85
CA THR A 54 14.15 -1.58 15.71
C THR A 54 15.13 -0.44 15.91
N LEU A 55 15.22 0.11 17.12
CA LEU A 55 16.17 1.19 17.44
C LEU A 55 17.62 0.71 17.42
N LEU A 56 17.89 -0.50 17.93
CA LEU A 56 19.20 -1.14 17.83
C LEU A 56 19.58 -1.44 16.37
N TRP A 57 18.61 -1.87 15.55
CA TRP A 57 18.82 -2.08 14.11
C TRP A 57 19.07 -0.78 13.34
N ASP A 58 18.44 0.32 13.73
CA ASP A 58 18.67 1.64 13.15
C ASP A 58 20.04 2.21 13.58
N MET A 59 20.42 1.99 14.85
CA MET A 59 21.71 2.41 15.40
C MET A 59 22.90 1.60 14.85
N ILE A 60 22.71 0.34 14.44
CA ILE A 60 23.75 -0.49 13.80
C ILE A 60 23.87 -0.22 12.29
N ASP A 61 22.86 0.38 11.67
CA ASP A 61 22.85 0.71 10.24
C ASP A 61 24.03 1.61 9.79
N PRO A 62 24.43 2.66 10.52
CA PRO A 62 25.60 3.48 10.15
C PRO A 62 26.95 2.77 10.30
N TYR A 63 27.02 1.68 11.07
CA TYR A 63 28.25 0.87 11.24
C TYR A 63 28.33 -0.31 10.27
N ARG A 64 27.28 -0.57 9.49
CA ARG A 64 27.34 -1.55 8.41
C ARG A 64 28.14 -0.98 7.25
N ARG A 65 29.16 -1.74 6.80
CA ARG A 65 29.89 -1.48 5.54
C ARG A 65 28.87 -1.18 4.44
N PRO A 66 28.99 -0.05 3.69
CA PRO A 66 28.02 0.33 2.68
C PRO A 66 27.81 -0.85 1.74
N LYS A 67 26.55 -1.30 1.60
CA LYS A 67 26.20 -2.42 0.74
C LYS A 67 26.74 -2.08 -0.65
N SER A 68 27.60 -2.97 -1.15
CA SER A 68 28.33 -2.82 -2.42
C SER A 68 27.42 -2.29 -3.54
N PHE A 69 27.99 -1.69 -4.58
CA PHE A 69 27.26 -1.25 -5.78
C PHE A 69 26.47 -2.38 -6.49
N LYS A 70 26.68 -3.65 -6.10
CA LYS A 70 26.07 -4.85 -6.68
C LYS A 70 24.53 -4.85 -6.73
N PRO A 71 23.77 -4.63 -5.63
CA PRO A 71 22.31 -4.46 -5.66
C PRO A 71 21.83 -3.46 -6.69
N LEU A 72 22.52 -2.32 -6.84
CA LEU A 72 22.16 -1.33 -7.83
C LEU A 72 22.34 -1.90 -9.24
N VAL A 73 23.53 -2.41 -9.56
CA VAL A 73 23.84 -3.03 -10.86
C VAL A 73 22.87 -4.15 -11.20
N THR A 74 22.53 -5.01 -10.25
CA THR A 74 21.58 -6.10 -10.49
C THR A 74 20.19 -5.60 -10.85
N ILE A 75 19.71 -4.52 -10.22
CA ILE A 75 18.41 -3.93 -10.54
C ILE A 75 18.45 -3.26 -11.91
N TYR A 76 19.53 -2.57 -12.26
CA TYR A 76 19.71 -1.97 -13.58
C TYR A 76 19.73 -3.02 -14.69
N ILE A 77 20.47 -4.11 -14.50
CA ILE A 77 20.53 -5.22 -15.47
C ILE A 77 19.15 -5.86 -15.62
N ALA A 78 18.46 -6.14 -14.51
CA ALA A 78 17.12 -6.72 -14.54
C ALA A 78 16.13 -5.79 -15.27
N ALA A 79 16.11 -4.49 -14.93
CA ALA A 79 15.24 -3.51 -15.56
C ALA A 79 15.54 -3.31 -17.06
N PHE A 80 16.81 -3.38 -17.46
CA PHE A 80 17.19 -3.31 -18.86
C PHE A 80 16.67 -4.50 -19.65
N TYR A 81 16.91 -5.73 -19.18
CA TYR A 81 16.46 -6.94 -19.87
C TYR A 81 14.94 -7.07 -19.90
N THR A 82 14.22 -6.67 -18.85
CA THR A 82 12.75 -6.65 -18.88
C THR A 82 12.21 -5.67 -19.92
N GLY A 83 12.83 -4.49 -20.06
CA GLY A 83 12.48 -3.53 -21.11
C GLY A 83 12.73 -4.06 -22.52
N VAL A 84 13.90 -4.68 -22.77
CA VAL A 84 14.24 -5.26 -24.07
C VAL A 84 13.27 -6.39 -24.44
N ILE A 85 13.00 -7.32 -23.51
CA ILE A 85 12.09 -8.44 -23.76
C ILE A 85 10.66 -7.94 -24.01
N GLY A 86 10.17 -7.01 -23.18
CA GLY A 86 8.85 -6.40 -23.37
C GLY A 86 8.72 -5.72 -24.73
N SER A 87 9.75 -4.98 -25.18
CA SER A 87 9.78 -4.36 -26.50
C SER A 87 9.69 -5.38 -27.63
N ALA A 88 10.45 -6.48 -27.54
CA ALA A 88 10.45 -7.55 -28.51
C ALA A 88 9.07 -8.25 -28.61
N ILE A 89 8.44 -8.54 -27.47
CA ILE A 89 7.09 -9.14 -27.45
C ILE A 89 6.08 -8.21 -28.12
N THR A 90 6.11 -6.91 -27.83
CA THR A 90 5.16 -5.96 -28.44
C THR A 90 5.37 -5.79 -29.95
N GLU A 91 6.62 -5.89 -30.42
CA GLU A 91 6.92 -5.89 -31.86
C GLU A 91 6.32 -7.13 -32.53
N GLN A 92 6.47 -8.32 -31.93
CA GLN A 92 5.93 -9.55 -32.52
C GLN A 92 4.39 -9.55 -32.52
N LEU A 93 3.76 -9.10 -31.44
CA LEU A 93 2.30 -8.97 -31.38
C LEU A 93 1.77 -7.96 -32.42
N TYR A 94 2.51 -6.87 -32.66
CA TYR A 94 2.17 -5.91 -33.71
C TYR A 94 2.23 -6.56 -35.09
N LYS A 95 3.23 -7.40 -35.35
CA LYS A 95 3.35 -8.11 -36.62
C LYS A 95 2.23 -9.13 -36.81
N GLU A 96 1.96 -9.97 -35.82
CA GLU A 96 0.88 -10.96 -35.87
C GLU A 96 -0.46 -10.31 -36.21
N LYS A 97 -0.81 -9.22 -35.51
CA LYS A 97 -2.03 -8.46 -35.81
C LYS A 97 -2.03 -7.87 -37.22
N TYR A 98 -0.90 -7.34 -37.69
CA TYR A 98 -0.82 -6.75 -39.03
C TYR A 98 -0.99 -7.79 -40.14
N TRP A 99 -0.50 -9.01 -39.95
CA TRP A 99 -0.68 -10.12 -40.90
C TRP A 99 -2.14 -10.54 -41.04
N GLU A 100 -2.95 -10.43 -39.98
CA GLU A 100 -4.39 -10.70 -40.04
C GLU A 100 -5.13 -9.70 -40.93
N ASP A 101 -4.74 -8.43 -40.84
CA ASP A 101 -5.38 -7.32 -41.56
C ASP A 101 -4.87 -7.18 -43.02
N HIS A 102 -3.62 -7.58 -43.30
CA HIS A 102 -2.96 -7.39 -44.60
C HIS A 102 -2.22 -8.67 -45.07
N PRO A 103 -2.91 -9.61 -45.76
CA PRO A 103 -2.26 -10.82 -46.24
C PRO A 103 -1.28 -10.51 -47.39
N GLY A 104 -0.01 -10.85 -47.21
CA GLY A 104 1.03 -10.81 -48.26
C GLY A 104 1.80 -9.49 -48.38
N GLU A 105 1.55 -8.52 -47.49
CA GLU A 105 2.33 -7.28 -47.41
C GLU A 105 3.50 -7.42 -46.42
N ALA A 106 4.65 -6.80 -46.73
CA ALA A 106 5.80 -6.82 -45.83
C ALA A 106 5.51 -5.95 -44.60
N VAL A 107 5.64 -6.54 -43.41
CA VAL A 107 5.26 -5.83 -42.17
C VAL A 107 6.25 -4.70 -41.86
N PRO A 108 5.78 -3.46 -41.73
CA PRO A 108 6.64 -2.34 -41.34
C PRO A 108 7.12 -2.50 -39.89
N LEU A 109 8.30 -1.98 -39.59
CA LEU A 109 8.82 -1.95 -38.21
C LEU A 109 7.98 -1.02 -37.33
N MET A 110 7.60 -1.48 -36.13
CA MET A 110 6.77 -0.67 -35.23
C MET A 110 7.49 0.63 -34.85
N ARG A 111 6.72 1.69 -34.59
CA ARG A 111 7.31 2.94 -34.11
C ARG A 111 7.81 2.77 -32.66
N PRO A 112 9.06 3.18 -32.36
CA PRO A 112 9.57 3.06 -31.01
C PRO A 112 8.77 3.99 -30.08
N LYS A 113 8.19 3.42 -29.03
CA LYS A 113 7.40 4.17 -28.04
C LYS A 113 8.27 4.99 -27.08
N PHE A 114 9.51 4.57 -26.89
CA PHE A 114 10.41 5.11 -25.86
C PHE A 114 11.47 6.07 -26.40
N TYR A 115 11.46 6.38 -27.69
CA TYR A 115 12.42 7.28 -28.31
C TYR A 115 11.74 8.58 -28.75
N TYR A 116 11.94 9.64 -27.97
CA TYR A 116 11.46 11.00 -28.27
C TYR A 116 12.60 11.94 -28.74
N GLY A 117 13.74 11.37 -29.14
CA GLY A 117 14.88 12.15 -29.60
C GLY A 117 14.63 12.83 -30.94
N PRO A 118 15.40 13.88 -31.27
CA PRO A 118 15.27 14.60 -32.54
C PRO A 118 15.72 13.79 -33.77
N TRP A 119 16.40 12.65 -33.56
CA TRP A 119 16.92 11.82 -34.65
C TRP A 119 15.85 10.83 -35.16
N LYS A 120 15.60 10.84 -36.47
CA LYS A 120 14.65 9.90 -37.08
C LYS A 120 15.28 8.51 -37.17
N VAL A 121 14.64 7.51 -36.55
CA VAL A 121 15.01 6.10 -36.73
C VAL A 121 14.54 5.65 -38.12
N LEU A 122 15.48 5.31 -38.99
CA LEU A 122 15.21 4.78 -40.33
C LEU A 122 14.63 3.37 -40.20
N LYS A 123 13.43 3.15 -40.72
CA LYS A 123 12.64 1.92 -40.54
C LYS A 123 12.54 1.03 -41.77
N GLY A 124 13.42 1.23 -42.75
CA GLY A 124 13.40 0.46 -43.99
C GLY A 124 12.31 0.91 -44.98
N ASP A 125 11.53 1.96 -44.68
CA ASP A 125 10.78 2.66 -45.71
C ASP A 125 11.81 3.28 -46.67
N VAL A 126 11.73 2.92 -47.96
CA VAL A 126 12.49 3.58 -49.03
C VAL A 126 12.27 5.08 -48.86
N LEU A 127 13.36 5.83 -48.67
CA LEU A 127 13.30 7.29 -48.55
C LEU A 127 12.42 7.83 -49.70
N PRO A 128 11.42 8.70 -49.45
CA PRO A 128 10.75 9.35 -50.55
C PRO A 128 11.84 10.06 -51.38
N PRO A 129 11.82 9.94 -52.72
CA PRO A 129 12.83 10.57 -53.54
C PRO A 129 12.70 12.08 -53.37
N ASN A 130 13.64 12.64 -52.60
CA ASN A 130 13.91 14.07 -52.42
C ASN A 130 12.73 14.92 -51.93
N GLN A 131 12.81 15.37 -50.67
CA GLN A 131 12.05 16.53 -50.19
C GLN A 131 12.93 17.40 -49.31
#